data_AF-A0A6A5UYL6-F1
#
_entry.id   AF-A0A6A5UYL6-F1
#
_cell.length_a   1.000
_cell.length_b   1.000
_cell.length_c   1.000
_cell.angle_alpha   90.00
_cell.angle_beta   90.00
_cell.angle_gamma   90.00
#
_symmetry.space_group_name_H-M   'P 1'
#
loop_
_entity.id
_entity.type
_entity.pdbx_description
1 polymer ?
#
loop_
_entity_poly.entity_id
_entity_poly.type
_entity_poly.pdbx_seq_one_letter_code
_entity_poly.pdbx_strand_id
1 'polypeptide(L)' 'MPASGSSKHGHHARDPSKQGNKVVEYFWYCCRCNYGPFNVNHYSSCTYCSNHNKGPCCQVEKIVRKQS' A
#
# COMPACT_ATOMS: atom_id res chain seq x y z
N MET A 1 51.10 7.47 38.69
CA MET A 1 50.36 7.32 37.42
C MET A 1 48.87 7.22 37.74
N PRO A 2 48.04 8.25 37.50
CA PRO A 2 46.60 8.18 37.73
C PRO A 2 45.84 7.63 36.50
N ALA A 3 44.60 7.21 36.77
CA ALA A 3 43.70 6.42 35.95
C ALA A 3 43.18 7.10 34.67
N SER A 4 42.95 6.30 33.62
CA SER A 4 42.18 6.62 32.41
C SER A 4 41.88 5.28 31.73
N GLY A 5 40.69 4.91 31.28
CA GLY A 5 39.43 5.62 31.18
C GLY A 5 38.35 4.62 30.75
N SER A 6 37.12 4.95 31.09
CA SER A 6 35.89 4.26 30.73
C SER A 6 35.69 4.19 29.20
N SER A 7 35.14 3.09 28.70
CA SER A 7 34.45 3.08 27.40
C SER A 7 33.26 2.13 27.45
N LYS A 8 32.10 2.72 27.78
CA LYS A 8 30.78 2.11 27.65
C LYS A 8 30.43 2.08 26.17
N HIS A 9 30.42 0.89 25.56
CA HIS A 9 29.80 0.69 24.25
C HIS A 9 28.28 0.67 24.43
N GLY A 10 27.65 1.81 24.13
CA GLY A 10 26.20 1.93 24.01
C GLY A 10 25.76 1.35 22.66
N HIS A 11 25.10 0.20 22.68
CA HIS A 11 24.35 -0.30 21.54
C HIS A 11 23.07 0.54 21.40
N HIS A 12 23.01 1.39 20.38
CA HIS A 12 21.75 2.03 19.97
C HIS A 12 20.81 0.94 19.43
N ALA A 13 19.81 0.56 20.22
CA ALA A 13 18.67 -0.21 19.75
C ALA A 13 17.89 0.64 18.73
N ARG A 14 17.84 0.20 17.47
CA ARG A 14 16.93 0.77 16.46
C ARG A 14 15.52 0.36 16.83
N ASP A 15 14.75 1.30 17.37
CA ASP A 15 13.33 1.16 17.67
C ASP A 15 12.51 1.01 16.36
N PRO A 16 11.80 -0.10 16.12
CA PRO A 16 11.02 -0.29 14.88
C PRO A 16 9.61 0.34 14.91
N SER A 17 9.28 1.16 15.90
CA SER A 17 7.89 1.50 16.24
C SER A 17 7.22 2.65 15.45
N LYS A 18 7.58 2.94 14.20
CA LYS A 18 6.86 3.96 13.38
C LYS A 18 6.51 3.51 11.95
N GLN A 19 5.88 2.35 11.82
CA GLN A 19 5.10 2.03 10.63
C GLN A 19 3.63 2.26 10.95
N GLY A 20 3.16 3.51 10.83
CA GLY A 20 1.72 3.78 10.81
C GLY A 20 1.08 2.93 9.72
N ASN A 21 0.04 2.17 10.05
CA ASN A 21 -0.56 1.18 9.17
C ASN A 21 -1.15 1.87 7.93
N LYS A 22 -0.40 1.88 6.83
CA LYS A 22 -0.85 2.43 5.54
C LYS A 22 -1.51 1.29 4.77
N VAL A 23 -2.82 1.38 4.58
CA VAL A 23 -3.53 0.44 3.71
C VAL A 23 -3.41 0.95 2.28
N VAL A 24 -2.88 0.10 1.41
CA VAL A 24 -2.78 0.37 -0.03
C VAL A 24 -3.87 -0.43 -0.73
N GLU A 25 -4.80 0.28 -1.38
CA GLU A 25 -5.87 -0.31 -2.16
C GLU A 25 -5.70 0.07 -3.63
N TYR A 26 -6.01 -0.86 -4.52
CA TYR A 26 -5.97 -0.66 -5.96
C TYR A 26 -7.37 -0.80 -6.52
N PHE A 27 -7.78 0.19 -7.31
CA PHE A 27 -9.08 0.24 -7.94
C PHE A 27 -8.93 0.30 -9.46
N TRP A 28 -9.88 -0.24 -10.21
CA TRP A 28 -9.87 -0.18 -11.67
C TRP A 28 -11.21 0.26 -12.24
N TYR A 29 -11.19 0.86 -13.44
CA TYR A 29 -12.39 1.24 -14.19
C TYR A 29 -12.52 0.38 -15.43
N CYS A 30 -13.75 0.01 -15.76
CA CYS A 30 -14.02 -0.75 -16.95
C CYS A 30 -13.74 0.10 -18.20
N CYS A 31 -12.73 -0.29 -18.98
CA CYS A 31 -12.32 0.40 -20.19
C CYS A 31 -13.33 0.32 -21.35
N ARG A 32 -14.41 -0.47 -21.23
CA ARG A 32 -15.47 -0.56 -22.23
C ARG A 32 -16.62 0.42 -22.00
N CYS A 33 -16.99 0.64 -20.74
CA CYS A 33 -18.16 1.45 -20.37
C CYS A 33 -17.83 2.60 -19.39
N ASN A 34 -16.56 2.75 -19.02
CA ASN A 34 -16.05 3.70 -18.02
C ASN A 34 -16.73 3.60 -16.65
N TYR A 35 -17.36 2.47 -16.34
CA TYR A 35 -17.99 2.21 -15.05
C TYR A 35 -16.95 1.72 -14.01
N GLY A 36 -17.05 2.19 -12.77
CA GLY A 36 -16.13 1.90 -11.66
C GLY A 36 -16.24 2.98 -10.56
N PRO A 37 -15.34 3.00 -9.56
CA PRO A 37 -14.15 2.16 -9.37
C PRO A 37 -14.44 0.76 -8.77
N PHE A 38 -13.74 -0.26 -9.24
CA PHE A 38 -13.81 -1.63 -8.75
C PHE A 38 -12.54 -2.00 -7.97
N ASN A 39 -12.64 -2.58 -6.78
CA ASN A 39 -11.46 -3.04 -6.04
C ASN A 39 -10.84 -4.26 -6.75
N VAL A 40 -9.55 -4.19 -7.12
CA VAL A 40 -8.88 -5.25 -7.88
C VAL A 40 -8.81 -6.58 -7.13
N ASN A 41 -8.90 -6.57 -5.79
CA ASN A 41 -8.85 -7.77 -4.97
C ASN A 41 -10.20 -8.50 -4.93
N HIS A 42 -11.30 -7.78 -5.16
CA HIS A 42 -12.66 -8.33 -5.04
C HIS A 42 -13.33 -8.54 -6.40
N TYR A 43 -12.95 -7.76 -7.42
CA TYR A 43 -13.61 -7.73 -8.72
C TYR A 43 -12.59 -7.85 -9.84
N SER A 44 -12.60 -8.99 -10.54
CA SER A 44 -11.84 -9.22 -11.77
C SER A 44 -12.61 -8.84 -13.04
N SER A 45 -13.94 -8.69 -12.96
CA SER A 45 -14.84 -8.39 -14.08
C SER A 45 -15.78 -7.22 -13.78
N CYS A 46 -16.19 -6.51 -14.83
CA CYS A 46 -17.14 -5.42 -14.77
C CYS A 46 -18.56 -5.97 -14.64
N THR A 47 -19.24 -5.61 -13.56
CA THR A 47 -20.62 -6.04 -13.28
C THR A 47 -21.68 -5.36 -14.17
N TYR A 48 -21.32 -4.28 -14.87
CA TYR A 48 -22.28 -3.46 -15.64
C TYR A 48 -22.42 -3.91 -17.11
N CYS A 49 -21.32 -3.98 -17.87
CA CYS A 49 -21.37 -4.11 -19.34
C CYS A 49 -21.07 -5.52 -19.88
N SER A 50 -21.51 -6.56 -19.17
CA SER A 50 -21.34 -7.98 -19.55
C SER A 50 -19.99 -8.62 -19.15
N ASN A 51 -19.58 -8.49 -17.89
CA ASN A 51 -18.40 -9.17 -17.33
C ASN A 51 -17.09 -8.89 -18.09
N HIS A 52 -16.91 -7.69 -18.64
CA HIS A 52 -15.62 -7.31 -19.20
C HIS A 52 -14.52 -7.42 -18.14
N ASN A 53 -13.53 -8.26 -18.37
CA ASN A 53 -12.45 -8.50 -17.43
C ASN A 53 -11.48 -7.32 -17.37
N LYS A 54 -10.90 -7.07 -16.20
CA LYS A 54 -9.80 -6.12 -16.04
C LYS A 54 -8.65 -6.52 -16.96
N GLY A 55 -8.34 -5.65 -17.92
CA GLY A 55 -7.21 -5.79 -18.83
C GLY A 55 -6.13 -4.71 -18.63
N PRO A 56 -5.02 -4.79 -19.37
CA PRO A 56 -3.95 -3.79 -19.33
C PRO A 56 -4.37 -2.40 -19.85
N CYS A 57 -5.44 -2.33 -20.65
CA CYS A 57 -6.01 -1.06 -21.13
C CYS A 57 -7.00 -0.40 -20.15
N CYS A 58 -7.37 -1.08 -19.07
CA CYS A 58 -8.28 -0.53 -18.07
C CYS A 58 -7.52 0.34 -17.07
N GLN A 59 -8.04 1.53 -16.79
CA GLN A 59 -7.43 2.49 -15.86
C GLN A 59 -7.39 1.90 -14.46
N VAL A 60 -6.24 2.04 -13.78
CA VAL A 60 -6.04 1.57 -12.40
C VAL A 60 -5.57 2.73 -11.54
N GLU A 61 -6.26 2.98 -10.44
CA GLU A 61 -5.93 3.99 -9.44
C GLU A 61 -5.41 3.33 -8.16
N LYS A 62 -4.35 3.92 -7.59
CA LYS A 62 -3.78 3.49 -6.31
C LYS A 62 -4.19 4.46 -5.21
N ILE A 63 -4.94 3.97 -4.23
CA ILE A 63 -5.37 4.75 -3.07
C ILE A 63 -4.57 4.31 -1.84
N VAL A 64 -3.92 5.28 -1.18
CA VAL A 64 -3.17 5.03 0.06
C VAL A 64 -3.90 5.70 1.21
N ARG A 65 -4.47 4.90 2.12
CA ARG A 65 -5.16 5.39 3.31
C ARG A 65 -4.24 5.31 4.53
N LYS A 66 -4.17 6.39 5.30
CA LYS A 66 -3.57 6.37 6.64
C LYS A 66 -4.68 5.91 7.60
N GLN A 67 -4.50 4.79 8.27
CA GLN A 67 -5.34 4.47 9.43
C GLN A 67 -4.88 5.38 10.58
N SER A 68 -5.77 6.29 10.98
CA SER A 68 -5.60 7.16 12.15
C SER A 68 -6.13 6.47 13.40
#